data_AF-I6SK01-F1
#
_entry.id   AF-I6SK01-F1
#
_cell.length_a   1.000
_cell.length_b   1.000
_cell.length_c   1.000
_cell.angle_alpha   90.00
_cell.angle_beta   90.00
_cell.angle_gamma   90.00
#
_symmetry.space_group_name_H-M   'P 1'
#
loop_
_entity.id
_entity.type
_entity.pdbx_description
1 polymer ?
#
loop_
_entity_poly.entity_id
_entity_poly.type
_entity_poly.pdbx_seq_one_letter_code
_entity_poly.pdbx_strand_id
1 'polypeptide(L)'
;MIKMNYLSASLFILGYILSLWRLTYYFFYYKRVRQILQLMNVFSQVLIILLMRPHTPKTNEEYVYSHKDAYLLSSLAGGFNTVCLYYSIDGSKWVLLYKSIGDVILGRAHYMAGVKTSIKEDYPVTLATFISDSVDLTGTKAGTNVGDGTGGGYAWFKDYNAGIVGKAEFMAHQSLYRGAINNTDGKATLMAIANGGWATDPNYLISLLGAYNSIGQKYQWIDREAIEKHGEKPYQSNQLLDKKAIPNMPTKEEASQGLSEEGCVVNQTPSKEATGTNSAPTLTPPKEYEGKLKLPAPDNKNYAGNNYPFGQCTWGVFNRMAQLGTPIEWFSGNGGNGGFWWQSAKEKGYNVVKGNPKVGWAVSFTGGLAGSDPQYGHIAVVEFVNDDGSFLVSETNVVSPSSGTRSWRVINKATAQQAYFIQGRK
;
A
#
# COMPACT_ATOMS: atom_id res chain seq x y z
N MET A 1 21.34 88.56 -38.38
CA MET A 1 20.77 87.30 -38.92
C MET A 1 21.48 86.00 -38.47
N ILE A 2 22.54 86.02 -37.64
CA ILE A 2 23.25 84.78 -37.24
C ILE A 2 22.88 84.27 -35.82
N LYS A 3 22.41 85.13 -34.89
CA LYS A 3 22.06 84.71 -33.51
C LYS A 3 20.73 83.95 -33.36
N MET A 4 19.76 84.11 -34.27
CA MET A 4 18.46 83.41 -34.20
C MET A 4 18.51 81.94 -34.64
N ASN A 5 19.52 81.54 -35.42
CA ASN A 5 19.62 80.16 -35.90
C ASN A 5 20.26 79.19 -34.90
N TYR A 6 21.06 79.68 -33.95
CA TYR A 6 21.66 78.83 -32.92
C TYR A 6 20.68 78.45 -31.82
N LEU A 7 19.73 79.35 -31.48
CA LEU A 7 18.72 79.08 -30.45
C LEU A 7 17.71 78.02 -30.93
N SER A 8 17.28 78.09 -32.19
CA SER A 8 16.35 77.10 -32.78
C SER A 8 16.99 75.73 -32.94
N ALA A 9 18.25 75.65 -33.40
CA ALA A 9 18.98 74.40 -33.51
C ALA A 9 19.22 73.75 -32.13
N SER A 10 19.54 74.55 -31.11
CA SER A 10 19.75 74.06 -29.74
C SER A 10 18.47 73.54 -29.09
N LEU A 11 17.32 74.20 -29.32
CA LEU A 11 16.01 73.73 -28.86
C LEU A 11 15.56 72.44 -29.55
N PHE A 12 15.86 72.29 -30.85
CA PHE A 12 15.60 71.05 -31.60
C PHE A 12 16.44 69.88 -31.08
N ILE A 13 17.73 70.09 -30.83
CA ILE A 13 18.63 69.06 -30.29
C ILE A 13 18.19 68.66 -28.88
N LEU A 14 17.83 69.62 -28.02
CA LEU A 14 17.35 69.33 -26.67
C LEU A 14 16.02 68.56 -26.69
N GLY A 15 15.09 68.92 -27.58
CA GLY A 15 13.84 68.19 -27.79
C GLY A 15 14.06 66.75 -28.27
N TYR A 16 15.02 66.54 -29.18
CA TYR A 16 15.37 65.21 -29.67
C TYR A 16 16.00 64.33 -28.58
N ILE A 17 16.92 64.90 -27.78
CA ILE A 17 17.55 64.21 -26.63
C ILE A 17 16.50 63.85 -25.58
N LEU A 18 15.58 64.75 -25.24
CA LEU A 18 14.48 64.48 -24.30
C LEU A 18 13.52 63.40 -24.83
N SER A 19 13.27 63.37 -26.15
CA SER A 19 12.45 62.31 -26.77
C SER A 19 13.14 60.95 -26.71
N LEU A 20 14.45 60.89 -26.97
CA LEU A 20 15.27 59.69 -26.87
C LEU A 20 15.38 59.20 -25.43
N TRP A 21 15.50 60.13 -24.47
CA TRP A 21 15.52 59.80 -23.04
C TRP A 21 14.16 59.26 -22.56
N ARG A 22 13.05 59.82 -23.03
CA ARG A 22 11.70 59.25 -22.78
C ARG A 22 11.56 57.87 -23.41
N LEU A 23 11.95 57.67 -24.67
CA LEU A 23 11.87 56.38 -25.36
C LEU A 23 12.72 55.31 -24.67
N THR A 24 13.95 55.65 -24.27
CA THR A 24 14.80 54.73 -23.51
C THR A 24 14.24 54.44 -22.12
N TYR A 25 13.75 55.45 -21.38
CA TYR A 25 13.09 55.26 -20.08
C TYR A 25 11.86 54.35 -20.20
N TYR A 26 10.98 54.57 -21.18
CA TYR A 26 9.83 53.71 -21.45
C TYR A 26 10.25 52.31 -21.87
N PHE A 27 11.31 52.16 -22.67
CA PHE A 27 11.83 50.86 -23.07
C PHE A 27 12.38 50.06 -21.89
N PHE A 28 13.16 50.71 -21.00
CA PHE A 28 13.66 50.08 -19.77
C PHE A 28 12.54 49.79 -18.78
N TYR A 29 11.58 50.71 -18.61
CA TYR A 29 10.39 50.51 -17.77
C TYR A 29 9.55 49.34 -18.29
N TYR A 30 9.26 49.29 -19.59
CA TYR A 30 8.49 48.21 -20.21
C TYR A 30 9.23 46.86 -20.14
N LYS A 31 10.56 46.85 -20.34
CA LYS A 31 11.38 45.64 -20.17
C LYS A 31 11.36 45.15 -18.72
N ARG A 32 11.40 46.06 -17.75
CA ARG A 32 11.37 45.74 -16.31
C ARG A 32 9.98 45.29 -15.86
N VAL A 33 8.91 45.94 -16.32
CA VAL A 33 7.52 45.51 -16.10
C VAL A 33 7.25 44.16 -16.77
N ARG A 34 7.75 43.91 -17.98
CA ARG A 34 7.64 42.62 -18.66
C ARG A 34 8.43 41.53 -17.94
N GLN A 35 9.61 41.83 -17.39
CA GLN A 35 10.34 40.91 -16.52
C GLN A 35 9.60 40.65 -15.20
N ILE A 36 9.00 41.66 -14.58
CA ILE A 36 8.19 41.50 -13.37
C ILE A 36 6.94 40.67 -13.67
N LEU A 37 6.24 40.91 -14.78
CA LEU A 37 5.09 40.12 -15.21
C LEU A 37 5.49 38.69 -15.58
N GLN A 38 6.66 38.47 -16.22
CA GLN A 38 7.19 37.14 -16.45
C GLN A 38 7.56 36.44 -15.13
N LEU A 39 8.18 37.15 -14.19
CA LEU A 39 8.49 36.62 -12.86
C LEU A 39 7.21 36.34 -12.08
N MET A 40 6.18 37.19 -12.13
CA MET A 40 4.88 36.96 -11.51
C MET A 40 4.12 35.81 -12.17
N ASN A 41 4.26 35.63 -13.49
CA ASN A 41 3.68 34.48 -14.20
C ASN A 41 4.45 33.19 -13.88
N VAL A 42 5.77 33.25 -13.75
CA VAL A 42 6.59 32.13 -13.27
C VAL A 42 6.31 31.85 -11.80
N PHE A 43 6.14 32.86 -10.95
CA PHE A 43 5.75 32.70 -9.54
C PHE A 43 4.32 32.17 -9.42
N SER A 44 3.40 32.62 -10.28
CA SER A 44 2.04 32.10 -10.33
C SER A 44 2.02 30.68 -10.86
N GLN A 45 2.81 30.34 -11.89
CA GLN A 45 2.98 28.97 -12.38
C GLN A 45 3.71 28.09 -11.36
N VAL A 46 4.70 28.59 -10.64
CA VAL A 46 5.42 27.85 -9.59
C VAL A 46 4.56 27.70 -8.35
N LEU A 47 3.75 28.70 -7.99
CA LEU A 47 2.76 28.64 -6.92
C LEU A 47 1.62 27.69 -7.31
N ILE A 48 1.16 27.73 -8.56
CA ILE A 48 0.22 26.77 -9.14
C ILE A 48 0.87 25.38 -9.20
N ILE A 49 2.15 25.21 -9.51
CA ILE A 49 2.85 23.91 -9.48
C ILE A 49 3.09 23.43 -8.03
N LEU A 50 3.28 24.35 -7.08
CA LEU A 50 3.41 24.06 -5.64
C LEU A 50 2.06 23.73 -5.00
N LEU A 51 0.98 24.38 -5.45
CA LEU A 51 -0.41 24.14 -5.05
C LEU A 51 -1.04 22.96 -5.82
N MET A 52 -0.61 22.69 -7.05
CA MET A 52 -0.94 21.52 -7.88
C MET A 52 0.08 20.38 -7.72
N ARG A 53 0.87 20.36 -6.64
CA ARG A 53 1.45 19.07 -6.23
C ARG A 53 0.27 18.14 -6.01
N PRO A 54 0.18 17.00 -6.72
CA PRO A 54 -0.88 16.04 -6.46
C PRO A 54 -0.84 15.75 -4.97
N HIS A 55 -1.95 16.06 -4.28
CA HIS A 55 -2.11 15.80 -2.86
C HIS A 55 -1.82 14.32 -2.66
N THR A 56 -0.61 14.04 -2.16
CA THR A 56 -0.14 12.68 -2.00
C THR A 56 -0.73 12.20 -0.70
N PRO A 57 -1.66 11.24 -0.73
CA PRO A 57 -2.34 10.83 0.48
C PRO A 57 -1.32 10.32 1.49
N LYS A 58 -1.29 10.91 2.68
CA LYS A 58 -0.32 10.58 3.72
C LYS A 58 -0.75 9.37 4.54
N THR A 59 -2.02 8.97 4.39
CA THR A 59 -2.64 7.85 5.09
C THR A 59 -3.54 7.02 4.15
N ASN A 60 -3.81 5.77 4.53
CA ASN A 60 -4.79 4.91 3.84
C ASN A 60 -6.17 5.55 3.78
N GLU A 61 -6.55 6.25 4.85
CA GLU A 61 -7.86 6.89 4.98
C GLU A 61 -8.03 8.04 3.99
N GLU A 62 -7.06 8.95 3.93
CA GLU A 62 -7.02 10.05 2.96
C GLU A 62 -7.05 9.54 1.50
N TYR A 63 -6.37 8.41 1.22
CA TYR A 63 -6.41 7.80 -0.10
C TYR A 63 -7.81 7.26 -0.43
N VAL A 64 -8.39 6.48 0.48
CA VAL A 64 -9.71 5.86 0.27
C VAL A 64 -10.79 6.94 0.09
N TYR A 65 -10.78 7.98 0.93
CA TYR A 65 -11.76 9.08 0.83
C TYR A 65 -11.58 9.90 -0.46
N SER A 66 -10.34 10.22 -0.86
CA SER A 66 -10.10 11.01 -2.09
C SER A 66 -10.46 10.30 -3.39
N HIS A 67 -10.64 8.97 -3.36
CA HIS A 67 -11.00 8.15 -4.52
C HIS A 67 -12.38 7.48 -4.38
N LYS A 68 -13.21 7.91 -3.40
CA LYS A 68 -14.51 7.30 -3.10
C LYS A 68 -15.39 7.13 -4.34
N ASP A 69 -15.52 8.18 -5.16
CA ASP A 69 -16.41 8.14 -6.32
C ASP A 69 -15.92 7.16 -7.40
N ALA A 70 -14.60 6.97 -7.53
CA ALA A 70 -14.05 5.94 -8.41
C ALA A 70 -14.37 4.54 -7.91
N TYR A 71 -14.30 4.33 -6.59
CA TYR A 71 -14.76 3.10 -5.97
C TYR A 71 -16.24 2.88 -6.28
N LEU A 72 -17.14 3.82 -5.98
CA LEU A 72 -18.56 3.65 -6.26
C LEU A 72 -18.81 3.34 -7.75
N LEU A 73 -18.15 4.05 -8.67
CA LEU A 73 -18.26 3.80 -10.10
C LEU A 73 -17.74 2.42 -10.52
N SER A 74 -16.68 1.92 -9.89
CA SER A 74 -16.13 0.59 -10.18
C SER A 74 -17.11 -0.55 -9.86
N SER A 75 -17.98 -0.36 -8.86
CA SER A 75 -19.06 -1.31 -8.56
C SER A 75 -20.05 -1.41 -9.72
N LEU A 76 -20.40 -0.29 -10.35
CA LEU A 76 -21.25 -0.25 -11.53
C LEU A 76 -20.54 -0.83 -12.76
N ALA A 77 -19.27 -0.48 -12.95
CA ALA A 77 -18.51 -0.80 -14.15
C ALA A 77 -18.10 -2.28 -14.25
N GLY A 78 -17.87 -2.96 -13.11
CA GLY A 78 -17.42 -4.35 -13.09
C GLY A 78 -18.08 -5.25 -12.05
N GLY A 79 -18.97 -4.73 -11.19
CA GLY A 79 -19.67 -5.53 -10.18
C GLY A 79 -18.80 -5.89 -8.99
N PHE A 80 -17.65 -5.24 -8.80
CA PHE A 80 -16.73 -5.58 -7.73
C PHE A 80 -17.03 -4.80 -6.47
N ASN A 81 -16.98 -5.50 -5.34
CA ASN A 81 -16.95 -4.89 -4.02
C ASN A 81 -15.74 -3.94 -3.91
N THR A 82 -16.03 -2.72 -3.52
CA THR A 82 -15.11 -1.56 -3.52
C THR A 82 -13.96 -1.69 -2.54
N VAL A 83 -14.21 -2.29 -1.38
CA VAL A 83 -13.15 -2.64 -0.43
C VAL A 83 -12.23 -3.70 -1.04
N CYS A 84 -12.76 -4.66 -1.79
CA CYS A 84 -11.97 -5.71 -2.43
C CYS A 84 -11.09 -5.21 -3.58
N LEU A 85 -11.53 -4.18 -4.31
CA LEU A 85 -10.70 -3.49 -5.30
C LEU A 85 -9.51 -2.78 -4.64
N TYR A 86 -9.74 -2.12 -3.50
CA TYR A 86 -8.67 -1.49 -2.72
C TYR A 86 -7.59 -2.49 -2.25
N TYR A 87 -7.98 -3.72 -1.89
CA TYR A 87 -7.03 -4.75 -1.43
C TYR A 87 -6.48 -5.68 -2.51
N SER A 88 -7.14 -5.79 -3.66
CA SER A 88 -6.58 -6.49 -4.82
C SER A 88 -5.52 -5.64 -5.53
N ILE A 89 -5.47 -4.33 -5.27
CA ILE A 89 -4.22 -3.56 -5.36
C ILE A 89 -3.36 -4.11 -4.24
N ASP A 90 -2.05 -4.32 -4.43
CA ASP A 90 -1.07 -4.71 -3.39
C ASP A 90 -0.97 -3.67 -2.24
N GLY A 91 -2.10 -3.32 -1.62
CA GLY A 91 -2.38 -2.19 -0.73
C GLY A 91 -1.93 -2.43 0.70
N SER A 92 -1.26 -3.57 0.95
CA SER A 92 -0.41 -3.75 2.12
C SER A 92 1.00 -3.18 1.92
N LYS A 93 1.37 -2.77 0.69
CA LYS A 93 2.72 -2.23 0.39
C LYS A 93 2.76 -0.75 -0.04
N TRP A 94 1.65 -0.14 -0.48
CA TRP A 94 1.74 1.16 -1.18
C TRP A 94 1.81 2.42 -0.29
N VAL A 95 1.03 2.53 0.79
CA VAL A 95 1.08 3.74 1.64
C VAL A 95 2.35 3.80 2.51
N LEU A 96 3.00 2.65 2.75
CA LEU A 96 4.27 2.59 3.50
C LEU A 96 5.51 2.77 2.61
N LEU A 97 5.44 2.50 1.30
CA LEU A 97 6.57 2.72 0.37
C LEU A 97 6.86 4.21 0.11
N TYR A 98 5.86 5.09 0.30
CA TYR A 98 6.02 6.53 0.08
C TYR A 98 7.04 7.20 1.01
N LYS A 99 7.38 6.54 2.13
CA LYS A 99 8.24 7.14 3.16
C LYS A 99 9.71 6.75 3.07
N SER A 100 10.07 5.66 2.39
CA SER A 100 11.45 5.13 2.46
C SER A 100 12.23 5.11 1.14
N ILE A 101 11.61 5.47 0.02
CA ILE A 101 12.33 5.52 -1.25
C ILE A 101 11.80 6.71 -2.04
N GLY A 102 12.65 7.74 -2.17
CA GLY A 102 12.42 8.72 -3.22
C GLY A 102 12.31 7.98 -4.54
N ASP A 103 11.19 8.18 -5.25
CA ASP A 103 11.07 7.91 -6.68
C ASP A 103 11.27 6.46 -7.18
N VAL A 104 10.51 5.47 -6.68
CA VAL A 104 10.42 4.17 -7.38
C VAL A 104 9.25 4.15 -8.37
N ILE A 105 9.60 4.50 -9.61
CA ILE A 105 9.13 4.11 -10.97
C ILE A 105 7.72 3.50 -11.15
N LEU A 106 7.21 2.68 -10.24
CA LEU A 106 5.88 2.07 -10.31
C LEU A 106 4.74 3.06 -10.00
N GLY A 107 4.96 4.00 -9.07
CA GLY A 107 3.99 5.07 -8.75
C GLY A 107 3.91 6.18 -9.80
N ARG A 108 4.85 6.21 -10.76
CA ARG A 108 4.88 7.20 -11.86
C ARG A 108 3.99 6.82 -13.05
N ALA A 109 3.42 5.61 -13.04
CA ALA A 109 2.79 5.00 -14.20
C ALA A 109 1.26 4.93 -14.14
N HIS A 110 0.62 5.44 -13.08
CA HIS A 110 -0.83 5.22 -12.86
C HIS A 110 -1.20 3.74 -13.04
N TYR A 111 -0.28 2.88 -12.60
CA TYR A 111 -0.31 1.44 -12.65
C TYR A 111 -1.20 0.96 -11.51
N MET A 112 -2.48 0.73 -11.77
CA MET A 112 -3.35 0.10 -10.80
C MET A 112 -3.16 -1.42 -10.87
N ALA A 113 -2.46 -1.95 -9.85
CA ALA A 113 -2.46 -3.36 -9.44
C ALA A 113 -1.97 -4.43 -10.43
N GLY A 114 -1.24 -4.06 -11.49
CA GLY A 114 -0.72 -5.05 -12.44
C GLY A 114 -1.76 -5.56 -13.44
N VAL A 115 -2.70 -4.71 -13.85
CA VAL A 115 -3.58 -5.00 -15.00
C VAL A 115 -2.72 -5.19 -16.26
N LYS A 116 -2.73 -6.40 -16.83
CA LYS A 116 -2.09 -6.66 -18.13
C LYS A 116 -2.84 -5.95 -19.26
N THR A 117 -2.13 -5.65 -20.34
CA THR A 117 -2.76 -5.08 -21.55
C THR A 117 -3.87 -5.99 -22.07
N SER A 118 -5.00 -5.40 -22.48
CA SER A 118 -6.09 -6.10 -23.18
C SER A 118 -6.53 -5.32 -24.43
N ILE A 119 -7.84 -5.18 -24.68
CA ILE A 119 -8.42 -4.39 -25.79
C ILE A 119 -9.21 -3.19 -25.24
N LYS A 120 -9.36 -2.12 -26.04
CA LYS A 120 -10.05 -0.90 -25.57
C LYS A 120 -11.52 -1.14 -25.24
N GLU A 121 -12.13 -2.11 -25.89
CA GLU A 121 -13.52 -2.52 -25.71
C GLU A 121 -13.79 -3.09 -24.31
N ASP A 122 -12.75 -3.49 -23.57
CA ASP A 122 -12.87 -3.91 -22.17
C ASP A 122 -13.04 -2.73 -21.19
N TYR A 123 -12.94 -1.47 -21.65
CA TYR A 123 -12.94 -0.27 -20.78
C TYR A 123 -14.01 0.79 -21.15
N PRO A 124 -15.27 0.41 -21.48
CA PRO A 124 -16.27 1.35 -21.97
C PRO A 124 -16.63 2.46 -20.98
N VAL A 125 -16.71 2.17 -19.69
CA VAL A 125 -17.00 3.15 -18.63
C VAL A 125 -15.81 4.05 -18.40
N THR A 126 -14.60 3.47 -18.28
CA THR A 126 -13.39 4.26 -18.06
C THR A 126 -13.19 5.26 -19.20
N LEU A 127 -13.32 4.84 -20.45
CA LEU A 127 -13.17 5.71 -21.62
C LEU A 127 -14.26 6.79 -21.70
N ALA A 128 -15.49 6.48 -21.27
CA ALA A 128 -16.61 7.42 -21.26
C ALA A 128 -16.49 8.47 -20.14
N THR A 129 -16.08 8.06 -18.94
CA THR A 129 -15.98 8.94 -17.76
C THR A 129 -14.70 9.78 -17.79
N PHE A 130 -13.58 9.17 -18.19
CA PHE A 130 -12.26 9.75 -18.01
C PHE A 130 -11.63 10.22 -19.32
N ILE A 131 -12.38 10.38 -20.42
CA ILE A 131 -11.91 10.70 -21.78
C ILE A 131 -11.10 9.58 -22.44
N SER A 132 -10.96 9.62 -23.77
CA SER A 132 -10.52 8.47 -24.59
C SER A 132 -9.04 8.12 -24.52
N ASP A 133 -8.20 9.01 -23.97
CA ASP A 133 -6.78 8.81 -23.68
C ASP A 133 -6.52 8.37 -22.23
N SER A 134 -7.60 8.08 -21.48
CA SER A 134 -7.52 7.57 -20.10
C SER A 134 -6.90 6.20 -19.96
N VAL A 135 -6.86 5.41 -21.04
CA VAL A 135 -6.31 4.06 -21.09
C VAL A 135 -5.34 3.93 -22.26
N ASP A 136 -4.11 3.51 -21.98
CA ASP A 136 -3.10 3.15 -22.97
C ASP A 136 -2.66 1.70 -22.75
N LEU A 137 -2.83 0.89 -23.80
CA LEU A 137 -2.59 -0.56 -23.79
C LEU A 137 -1.36 -0.94 -24.63
N THR A 138 -0.55 0.05 -25.05
CA THR A 138 0.62 -0.17 -25.91
C THR A 138 1.81 -0.77 -25.16
N GLY A 139 1.83 -0.66 -23.82
CA GLY A 139 2.97 -1.03 -23.01
C GLY A 139 4.19 -0.11 -23.17
N THR A 140 4.06 1.02 -23.87
CA THR A 140 5.19 1.93 -24.15
C THR A 140 5.34 3.10 -23.18
N LYS A 141 4.34 3.33 -22.31
CA LYS A 141 4.37 4.44 -21.35
C LYS A 141 5.31 4.14 -20.18
N ALA A 142 5.80 5.20 -19.52
CA ALA A 142 6.71 5.04 -18.39
C ALA A 142 6.06 4.18 -17.30
N GLY A 143 6.74 3.10 -16.91
CA GLY A 143 6.30 2.15 -15.89
C GLY A 143 5.20 1.16 -16.30
N THR A 144 4.95 0.95 -17.59
CA THR A 144 4.20 -0.22 -18.10
C THR A 144 5.07 -1.44 -18.38
N ASN A 145 6.39 -1.31 -18.20
CA ASN A 145 7.40 -2.36 -18.37
C ASN A 145 7.90 -2.95 -17.04
N VAL A 146 7.29 -2.55 -15.92
CA VAL A 146 7.62 -3.03 -14.57
C VAL A 146 6.51 -4.00 -14.13
N GLY A 147 6.90 -5.23 -13.78
CA GLY A 147 5.96 -6.33 -13.55
C GLY A 147 6.60 -7.56 -12.89
N ASP A 148 5.79 -8.60 -12.71
CA ASP A 148 6.13 -9.88 -12.04
C ASP A 148 7.10 -10.79 -12.81
N GLY A 149 7.67 -10.31 -13.93
CA GLY A 149 8.57 -11.08 -14.78
C GLY A 149 7.89 -12.17 -15.62
N THR A 150 6.55 -12.24 -15.66
CA THR A 150 5.79 -13.26 -16.41
C THR A 150 5.60 -12.92 -17.89
N GLY A 151 6.13 -11.78 -18.35
CA GLY A 151 5.99 -11.29 -19.73
C GLY A 151 4.63 -10.64 -20.02
N GLY A 152 4.64 -9.75 -21.02
CA GLY A 152 3.50 -8.90 -21.41
C GLY A 152 3.62 -7.47 -20.88
N GLY A 153 3.01 -6.52 -21.59
CA GLY A 153 2.89 -5.13 -21.15
C GLY A 153 1.77 -4.97 -20.13
N TYR A 154 1.83 -3.88 -19.36
CA TYR A 154 0.75 -3.49 -18.47
C TYR A 154 -0.05 -2.31 -19.03
N ALA A 155 -1.33 -2.25 -18.69
CA ALA A 155 -2.16 -1.10 -19.02
C ALA A 155 -1.69 0.13 -18.23
N TRP A 156 -1.67 1.27 -18.90
CA TRP A 156 -1.46 2.59 -18.29
C TRP A 156 -2.80 3.30 -18.19
N PHE A 157 -3.05 3.94 -17.05
CA PHE A 157 -4.22 4.78 -16.84
C PHE A 157 -3.82 6.25 -16.71
N LYS A 158 -4.71 7.21 -16.93
CA LYS A 158 -4.32 8.64 -16.79
C LYS A 158 -4.16 9.10 -15.34
N ASP A 159 -4.87 8.46 -14.42
CA ASP A 159 -4.89 8.77 -12.99
C ASP A 159 -5.37 7.55 -12.19
N TYR A 160 -5.32 7.65 -10.86
CA TYR A 160 -5.75 6.58 -9.97
C TYR A 160 -7.25 6.26 -10.08
N ASN A 161 -8.10 7.26 -10.33
CA ASN A 161 -9.53 7.06 -10.48
C ASN A 161 -9.84 6.23 -11.73
N ALA A 162 -9.21 6.57 -12.86
CA ALA A 162 -9.33 5.83 -14.11
C ALA A 162 -8.83 4.38 -13.95
N GLY A 163 -7.74 4.16 -13.21
CA GLY A 163 -7.23 2.81 -12.98
C GLY A 163 -8.06 1.98 -12.00
N ILE A 164 -8.70 2.58 -11.00
CA ILE A 164 -9.65 1.88 -10.10
C ILE A 164 -10.83 1.33 -10.92
N VAL A 165 -11.45 2.18 -11.74
CA VAL A 165 -12.58 1.79 -12.59
C VAL A 165 -12.14 0.81 -13.67
N GLY A 166 -11.03 1.11 -14.35
CA GLY A 166 -10.53 0.25 -15.43
C GLY A 166 -10.12 -1.14 -14.97
N LYS A 167 -9.60 -1.28 -13.74
CA LYS A 167 -9.32 -2.60 -13.18
C LYS A 167 -10.59 -3.43 -12.99
N ALA A 168 -11.66 -2.81 -12.49
CA ALA A 168 -12.94 -3.49 -12.30
C ALA A 168 -13.49 -3.97 -13.64
N GLU A 169 -13.43 -3.14 -14.67
CA GLU A 169 -13.86 -3.52 -16.02
C GLU A 169 -12.99 -4.64 -16.59
N PHE A 170 -11.66 -4.52 -16.49
CA PHE A 170 -10.75 -5.58 -16.94
C PHE A 170 -11.10 -6.92 -16.30
N MET A 171 -11.28 -6.95 -14.96
CA MET A 171 -11.63 -8.18 -14.25
C MET A 171 -13.01 -8.72 -14.66
N ALA A 172 -13.97 -7.84 -14.93
CA ALA A 172 -15.32 -8.24 -15.32
C ALA A 172 -15.35 -8.96 -16.69
N HIS A 173 -14.42 -8.62 -17.58
CA HIS A 173 -14.27 -9.26 -18.89
C HIS A 173 -13.44 -10.56 -18.86
N GLN A 174 -12.81 -10.91 -17.73
CA GLN A 174 -12.11 -12.19 -17.60
C GLN A 174 -13.02 -13.27 -17.01
N SER A 175 -13.13 -14.39 -17.73
CA SER A 175 -13.88 -15.57 -17.22
C SER A 175 -13.35 -16.11 -15.88
N LEU A 176 -12.08 -15.83 -15.57
CA LEU A 176 -11.38 -16.24 -14.35
C LEU A 176 -11.97 -15.62 -13.07
N TYR A 177 -12.59 -14.44 -13.13
CA TYR A 177 -13.04 -13.69 -11.95
C TYR A 177 -14.56 -13.69 -11.75
N ARG A 178 -15.31 -14.55 -12.47
CA ARG A 178 -16.78 -14.60 -12.39
C ARG A 178 -17.34 -14.75 -10.96
N GLY A 179 -16.65 -15.50 -10.09
CA GLY A 179 -17.07 -15.69 -8.69
C GLY A 179 -16.96 -14.44 -7.81
N ALA A 180 -16.25 -13.41 -8.28
CA ALA A 180 -16.06 -12.13 -7.60
C ALA A 180 -17.05 -11.05 -8.07
N ILE A 181 -17.66 -11.21 -9.25
CA ILE A 181 -18.58 -10.25 -9.85
C ILE A 181 -19.93 -10.30 -9.11
N ASN A 182 -20.45 -9.14 -8.73
CA ASN A 182 -21.69 -8.92 -7.98
C ASN A 182 -21.76 -9.70 -6.65
N ASN A 183 -20.60 -10.05 -6.09
CA ASN A 183 -20.51 -10.74 -4.82
C ASN A 183 -20.35 -9.74 -3.68
N THR A 184 -21.34 -9.70 -2.78
CA THR A 184 -21.39 -8.77 -1.66
C THR A 184 -20.56 -9.23 -0.45
N ASP A 185 -20.12 -10.49 -0.42
CA ASP A 185 -19.19 -10.99 0.61
C ASP A 185 -17.75 -10.66 0.22
N GLY A 186 -17.16 -9.68 0.91
CA GLY A 186 -15.81 -9.23 0.62
C GLY A 186 -14.73 -10.32 0.73
N LYS A 187 -14.86 -11.29 1.65
CA LYS A 187 -13.89 -12.39 1.75
C LYS A 187 -14.04 -13.36 0.59
N ALA A 188 -15.28 -13.71 0.25
CA ALA A 188 -15.56 -14.59 -0.89
C ALA A 188 -15.10 -13.97 -2.21
N THR A 189 -15.29 -12.65 -2.37
CA THR A 189 -14.79 -11.87 -3.51
C THR A 189 -13.27 -11.93 -3.62
N LEU A 190 -12.53 -11.68 -2.52
CA LEU A 190 -11.07 -11.78 -2.51
C LEU A 190 -10.57 -13.20 -2.80
N MET A 191 -11.25 -14.23 -2.28
CA MET A 191 -10.96 -15.63 -2.59
C MET A 191 -11.16 -15.93 -4.08
N ALA A 192 -12.27 -15.47 -4.67
CA ALA A 192 -12.53 -15.68 -6.09
C ALA A 192 -11.50 -14.96 -6.99
N ILE A 193 -11.05 -13.75 -6.62
CA ILE A 193 -9.98 -13.04 -7.34
C ILE A 193 -8.67 -13.81 -7.28
N ALA A 194 -8.27 -14.30 -6.10
CA ALA A 194 -7.03 -15.05 -5.97
C ALA A 194 -7.07 -16.41 -6.68
N ASN A 195 -8.19 -17.14 -6.56
CA ASN A 195 -8.39 -18.42 -7.24
C ASN A 195 -8.47 -18.25 -8.76
N GLY A 196 -8.89 -17.07 -9.24
CA GLY A 196 -8.81 -16.69 -10.64
C GLY A 196 -7.38 -16.42 -11.14
N GLY A 197 -6.37 -16.49 -10.27
CA GLY A 197 -4.96 -16.38 -10.65
C GLY A 197 -4.48 -14.95 -10.88
N TRP A 198 -5.06 -13.96 -10.18
CA TRP A 198 -4.67 -12.55 -10.32
C TRP A 198 -3.16 -12.31 -10.07
N ALA A 199 -2.55 -13.08 -9.17
CA ALA A 199 -1.11 -13.08 -8.96
C ALA A 199 -0.57 -14.50 -8.84
N THR A 200 0.68 -14.70 -9.25
CA THR A 200 1.41 -15.96 -9.13
C THR A 200 2.04 -16.16 -7.76
N ASP A 201 2.02 -15.13 -6.89
CA ASP A 201 2.53 -15.24 -5.52
C ASP A 201 1.69 -16.27 -4.75
N PRO A 202 2.30 -17.37 -4.27
CA PRO A 202 1.59 -18.40 -3.51
C PRO A 202 0.97 -17.87 -2.19
N ASN A 203 1.41 -16.70 -1.71
CA ASN A 203 0.87 -16.03 -0.53
C ASN A 203 -0.15 -14.92 -0.85
N TYR A 204 -0.52 -14.76 -2.12
CA TYR A 204 -1.40 -13.66 -2.55
C TYR A 204 -2.75 -13.68 -1.83
N LEU A 205 -3.46 -14.82 -1.85
CA LEU A 205 -4.75 -14.96 -1.16
C LEU A 205 -4.64 -14.65 0.34
N ILE A 206 -3.57 -15.13 0.98
CA ILE A 206 -3.36 -14.92 2.40
C ILE A 206 -3.11 -13.45 2.72
N SER A 207 -2.31 -12.77 1.90
CA SER A 207 -2.01 -11.35 2.05
C SER A 207 -3.28 -10.50 1.86
N LEU A 208 -4.13 -10.87 0.89
CA LEU A 208 -5.43 -10.23 0.66
C LEU A 208 -6.35 -10.36 1.87
N LEU A 209 -6.55 -11.59 2.37
CA LEU A 209 -7.44 -11.85 3.50
C LEU A 209 -6.90 -11.24 4.80
N GLY A 210 -5.59 -11.23 4.99
CA GLY A 210 -4.93 -10.58 6.12
C GLY A 210 -5.19 -9.06 6.13
N ALA A 211 -5.00 -8.40 4.98
CA ALA A 211 -5.25 -6.97 4.85
C ALA A 211 -6.74 -6.61 5.02
N TYR A 212 -7.63 -7.45 4.49
CA TYR A 212 -9.08 -7.29 4.68
C TYR A 212 -9.47 -7.37 6.17
N ASN A 213 -8.92 -8.34 6.90
CA ASN A 213 -9.22 -8.52 8.33
C ASN A 213 -8.62 -7.43 9.22
N SER A 214 -7.48 -6.82 8.83
CA SER A 214 -6.81 -5.81 9.66
C SER A 214 -7.37 -4.40 9.46
N ILE A 215 -7.58 -4.00 8.21
CA ILE A 215 -7.98 -2.62 7.88
C ILE A 215 -9.18 -2.57 6.93
N GLY A 216 -9.45 -3.62 6.16
CA GLY A 216 -10.50 -3.56 5.12
C GLY A 216 -11.91 -3.47 5.65
N GLN A 217 -12.17 -4.08 6.80
CA GLN A 217 -13.47 -3.98 7.46
C GLN A 217 -13.85 -2.53 7.80
N LYS A 218 -12.87 -1.63 8.03
CA LYS A 218 -13.10 -0.20 8.29
C LYS A 218 -13.79 0.49 7.12
N TYR A 219 -13.60 0.01 5.89
CA TYR A 219 -14.08 0.67 4.67
C TYR A 219 -15.34 0.03 4.08
N GLN A 220 -15.95 -0.95 4.74
CA GLN A 220 -17.19 -1.62 4.28
C GLN A 220 -18.37 -0.66 4.09
N TRP A 221 -18.31 0.55 4.64
CA TRP A 221 -19.31 1.59 4.40
C TRP A 221 -19.39 1.99 2.93
N ILE A 222 -18.29 1.89 2.17
CA ILE A 222 -18.28 2.19 0.72
C ILE A 222 -19.09 1.14 -0.04
N ASP A 223 -18.96 -0.14 0.34
CA ASP A 223 -19.73 -1.22 -0.27
C ASP A 223 -21.23 -1.04 0.00
N ARG A 224 -21.59 -0.60 1.21
CA ARG A 224 -22.98 -0.27 1.54
C ARG A 224 -23.50 0.90 0.71
N GLU A 225 -22.73 1.97 0.59
CA GLU A 225 -23.09 3.13 -0.24
C GLU A 225 -23.22 2.75 -1.73
N ALA A 226 -22.35 1.86 -2.23
CA ALA A 226 -22.44 1.33 -3.58
C ALA A 226 -23.71 0.49 -3.80
N ILE A 227 -24.06 -0.39 -2.85
CA ILE A 227 -25.29 -1.20 -2.90
C ILE A 227 -26.53 -0.31 -2.82
N GLU A 228 -26.53 0.70 -1.97
CA GLU A 228 -27.63 1.68 -1.87
C GLU A 228 -27.82 2.45 -3.19
N LYS A 229 -26.72 2.79 -3.86
CA LYS A 229 -26.75 3.60 -5.10
C LYS A 229 -27.03 2.79 -6.37
N HIS A 230 -26.52 1.56 -6.45
CA HIS A 230 -26.51 0.76 -7.68
C HIS A 230 -27.21 -0.60 -7.56
N GLY A 231 -27.61 -1.00 -6.36
CA GLY A 231 -28.15 -2.32 -6.05
C GLY A 231 -27.08 -3.38 -5.82
N GLU A 232 -27.49 -4.60 -5.45
CA GLU A 232 -26.57 -5.70 -5.13
C GLU A 232 -25.89 -6.33 -6.36
N LYS A 233 -26.51 -6.20 -7.54
CA LYS A 233 -26.01 -6.80 -8.79
C LYS A 233 -25.96 -5.77 -9.92
N PRO A 234 -25.16 -4.70 -9.75
CA PRO A 234 -25.18 -3.56 -10.66
C PRO A 234 -24.55 -3.87 -12.02
N TYR A 235 -23.62 -4.82 -12.09
CA TYR A 235 -22.96 -5.18 -13.34
C TYR A 235 -23.74 -6.28 -14.09
N GLN A 236 -23.94 -6.05 -15.38
CA GLN A 236 -24.62 -6.96 -16.30
C GLN A 236 -23.70 -7.21 -17.51
N SER A 237 -23.19 -8.43 -17.66
CA SER A 237 -22.35 -8.77 -18.82
C SER A 237 -23.10 -8.54 -20.13
N ASN A 238 -22.48 -7.88 -21.11
CA ASN A 238 -23.04 -7.57 -22.44
C ASN A 238 -24.17 -6.52 -22.48
N GLN A 239 -24.47 -5.81 -21.39
CA GLN A 239 -25.27 -4.60 -21.45
C GLN A 239 -24.35 -3.37 -21.45
N LEU A 240 -24.47 -2.53 -22.48
CA LEU A 240 -23.87 -1.20 -22.46
C LEU A 240 -24.57 -0.38 -21.39
N LEU A 241 -23.81 0.13 -20.42
CA LEU A 241 -24.33 1.03 -19.39
C LEU A 241 -24.95 2.27 -20.06
N ASP A 242 -26.16 2.66 -19.62
CA ASP A 242 -26.78 3.90 -20.09
C ASP A 242 -25.84 5.07 -19.76
N LYS A 243 -25.51 5.90 -20.75
CA LYS A 243 -24.64 7.08 -20.59
C LYS A 243 -25.15 8.02 -19.49
N LYS A 244 -26.46 8.00 -19.18
CA LYS A 244 -27.05 8.76 -18.06
C LYS A 244 -26.71 8.21 -16.67
N ALA A 245 -26.39 6.92 -16.58
CA ALA A 245 -26.01 6.27 -15.32
C ALA A 245 -24.53 6.47 -14.96
N ILE A 246 -23.73 7.00 -15.89
CA ILE A 246 -22.31 7.31 -15.69
C ILE A 246 -22.20 8.70 -15.05
N PRO A 247 -21.79 8.83 -13.79
CA PRO A 247 -21.63 10.13 -13.13
C PRO A 247 -20.46 10.92 -13.72
N ASN A 248 -20.62 12.24 -13.83
CA ASN A 248 -19.51 13.15 -14.07
C ASN A 248 -18.65 13.23 -12.80
N MET A 249 -17.40 12.77 -12.89
CA MET A 249 -16.44 12.84 -11.79
C MET A 249 -15.98 14.28 -11.55
N PRO A 250 -15.91 14.76 -10.29
CA PRO A 250 -15.47 16.12 -9.99
C PRO A 250 -14.00 16.34 -10.38
N THR A 251 -13.73 17.45 -11.08
CA THR A 251 -12.37 17.89 -11.42
C THR A 251 -11.73 18.56 -10.20
N LYS A 252 -10.99 17.80 -9.39
CA LYS A 252 -9.96 18.18 -8.37
C LYS A 252 -10.22 19.34 -7.37
N GLU A 253 -11.27 20.15 -7.45
CA GLU A 253 -11.42 21.36 -6.62
C GLU A 253 -12.41 21.23 -5.46
N GLU A 254 -13.23 20.18 -5.36
CA GLU A 254 -14.31 20.10 -4.35
C GLU A 254 -14.08 19.08 -3.21
N ALA A 255 -12.92 18.44 -3.12
CA ALA A 255 -12.68 17.33 -2.19
C ALA A 255 -12.21 17.75 -0.76
N SER A 256 -12.45 18.99 -0.31
CA SER A 256 -11.92 19.49 0.98
C SER A 256 -12.95 19.88 2.04
N GLN A 257 -14.23 19.53 1.90
CA GLN A 257 -15.23 19.83 2.92
C GLN A 257 -15.84 18.56 3.50
N GLY A 258 -15.22 18.04 4.56
CA GLY A 258 -15.74 16.88 5.29
C GLY A 258 -14.74 16.20 6.22
N LEU A 259 -13.96 16.97 6.97
CA LEU A 259 -13.18 16.42 8.09
C LEU A 259 -13.76 16.97 9.39
N SER A 260 -14.57 16.18 10.08
CA SER A 260 -14.91 16.43 11.48
C SER A 260 -13.75 15.95 12.36
N GLU A 261 -13.31 16.84 13.23
CA GLU A 261 -12.21 16.67 14.18
C GLU A 261 -12.48 15.59 15.23
N GLU A 262 -12.19 14.33 14.93
CA GLU A 262 -11.79 13.35 15.95
C GLU A 262 -10.60 12.55 15.41
N GLY A 263 -9.40 13.01 15.79
CA GLY A 263 -8.14 12.44 15.33
C GLY A 263 -7.92 11.01 15.81
N CYS A 264 -7.74 10.08 14.88
CA CYS A 264 -7.16 8.77 15.18
C CYS A 264 -5.65 8.91 15.39
N VAL A 265 -5.22 8.82 16.65
CA VAL A 265 -3.80 8.64 17.00
C VAL A 265 -3.34 7.28 16.49
N VAL A 266 -2.40 7.26 15.55
CA VAL A 266 -1.74 6.04 15.08
C VAL A 266 -0.73 5.61 16.15
N ASN A 267 -1.04 4.55 16.91
CA ASN A 267 -0.11 3.98 17.89
C ASN A 267 1.08 3.33 17.16
N GLN A 268 2.24 4.00 17.21
CA GLN A 268 3.51 3.54 16.62
C GLN A 268 4.30 2.58 17.54
N THR A 269 3.73 2.17 18.67
CA THR A 269 4.44 1.41 19.70
C THR A 269 3.89 -0.02 19.79
N PRO A 270 4.75 -1.06 19.67
CA PRO A 270 4.37 -2.44 19.97
C PRO A 270 3.84 -2.50 21.40
N SER A 271 2.58 -2.91 21.57
CA SER A 271 1.93 -2.90 22.88
C SER A 271 1.24 -4.24 23.15
N LYS A 272 0.80 -4.44 24.40
CA LYS A 272 0.00 -5.61 24.80
C LYS A 272 -1.48 -5.45 24.46
N GLU A 273 -1.83 -4.40 23.73
CA GLU A 273 -3.20 -4.09 23.35
C GLU A 273 -3.64 -5.02 22.21
N ALA A 274 -4.76 -5.69 22.40
CA ALA A 274 -5.34 -6.54 21.38
C ALA A 274 -6.22 -5.70 20.45
N THR A 275 -6.01 -5.82 19.14
CA THR A 275 -6.75 -5.10 18.10
C THR A 275 -7.78 -5.97 17.38
N GLY A 276 -7.80 -7.26 17.67
CA GLY A 276 -8.79 -8.20 17.13
C GLY A 276 -8.48 -9.64 17.49
N THR A 277 -9.27 -10.56 16.95
CA THR A 277 -9.08 -12.00 17.10
C THR A 277 -8.94 -12.67 15.73
N ASN A 278 -8.28 -13.82 15.70
CA ASN A 278 -8.19 -14.70 14.55
C ASN A 278 -8.87 -16.05 14.85
N SER A 279 -9.22 -16.77 13.80
CA SER A 279 -9.83 -18.11 13.91
C SER A 279 -8.82 -19.22 13.58
N ALA A 280 -7.52 -18.93 13.64
CA ALA A 280 -6.50 -19.90 13.30
C ALA A 280 -6.42 -20.98 14.37
N PRO A 281 -6.35 -22.27 14.00
CA PRO A 281 -6.27 -23.34 14.97
C PRO A 281 -4.92 -23.36 15.67
N THR A 282 -4.91 -23.64 16.96
CA THR A 282 -3.70 -24.01 17.71
C THR A 282 -3.72 -25.51 17.95
N LEU A 283 -2.72 -26.22 17.40
CA LEU A 283 -2.58 -27.65 17.62
C LEU A 283 -2.17 -27.94 19.06
N THR A 284 -2.46 -29.14 19.54
CA THR A 284 -2.03 -29.60 20.87
C THR A 284 -0.51 -29.79 20.89
N PRO A 285 0.19 -29.34 21.96
CA PRO A 285 1.59 -29.68 22.17
C PRO A 285 1.83 -31.20 22.21
N PRO A 286 3.07 -31.67 21.98
CA PRO A 286 3.39 -33.09 22.14
C PRO A 286 3.05 -33.57 23.54
N LYS A 287 2.55 -34.80 23.64
CA LYS A 287 2.00 -35.36 24.90
C LYS A 287 3.02 -35.34 26.04
N GLU A 288 4.31 -35.48 25.75
CA GLU A 288 5.36 -35.39 26.78
C GLU A 288 5.47 -34.03 27.47
N TYR A 289 4.84 -32.97 26.94
CA TYR A 289 4.82 -31.61 27.50
C TYR A 289 3.53 -31.26 28.24
N GLU A 290 2.56 -32.17 28.28
CA GLU A 290 1.31 -31.97 29.01
C GLU A 290 1.60 -31.73 30.50
N GLY A 291 1.06 -30.64 31.05
CA GLY A 291 1.32 -30.22 32.44
C GLY A 291 2.71 -29.63 32.74
N LYS A 292 3.64 -29.59 31.76
CA LYS A 292 5.00 -29.03 31.96
C LYS A 292 5.13 -27.56 31.56
N LEU A 293 4.27 -27.08 30.67
CA LEU A 293 4.34 -25.72 30.13
C LEU A 293 3.90 -24.70 31.19
N LYS A 294 4.79 -23.76 31.51
CA LYS A 294 4.54 -22.69 32.51
C LYS A 294 3.96 -21.41 31.89
N LEU A 295 4.14 -21.23 30.57
CA LEU A 295 3.59 -20.08 29.86
C LEU A 295 2.09 -20.27 29.64
N PRO A 296 1.30 -19.18 29.60
CA PRO A 296 -0.12 -19.28 29.26
C PRO A 296 -0.29 -19.89 27.87
N ALA A 297 -1.37 -20.63 27.64
CA ALA A 297 -1.69 -21.15 26.31
C ALA A 297 -1.73 -20.00 25.28
N PRO A 298 -1.25 -20.22 24.04
CA PRO A 298 -1.38 -19.21 22.99
C PRO A 298 -2.85 -18.79 22.83
N ASP A 299 -3.10 -17.49 22.83
CA ASP A 299 -4.44 -16.97 22.53
C ASP A 299 -4.61 -16.74 21.03
N ASN A 300 -5.83 -16.39 20.64
CA ASN A 300 -6.17 -16.09 19.26
C ASN A 300 -6.21 -14.59 18.98
N LYS A 301 -5.50 -13.76 19.74
CA LYS A 301 -5.53 -12.30 19.58
C LYS A 301 -4.50 -11.82 18.56
N ASN A 302 -4.88 -10.78 17.84
CA ASN A 302 -3.95 -9.94 17.10
C ASN A 302 -3.59 -8.74 17.97
N TYR A 303 -2.30 -8.44 18.08
CA TYR A 303 -1.79 -7.36 18.93
C TYR A 303 -1.43 -6.12 18.11
N ALA A 304 -1.61 -4.94 18.72
CA ALA A 304 -1.31 -3.65 18.11
C ALA A 304 0.16 -3.56 17.67
N GLY A 305 0.39 -2.92 16.51
CA GLY A 305 1.72 -2.77 15.92
C GLY A 305 2.21 -3.99 15.12
N ASN A 306 1.43 -5.07 15.03
CA ASN A 306 1.77 -6.21 14.19
C ASN A 306 1.51 -5.91 12.71
N ASN A 307 2.54 -5.54 11.97
CA ASN A 307 2.47 -5.32 10.53
C ASN A 307 2.95 -6.53 9.71
N TYR A 308 3.19 -7.69 10.34
CA TYR A 308 3.57 -8.90 9.61
C TYR A 308 2.35 -9.57 8.98
N PRO A 309 2.48 -10.18 7.79
CA PRO A 309 1.36 -10.83 7.12
C PRO A 309 0.78 -11.95 7.99
N PHE A 310 -0.55 -11.99 8.11
CA PHE A 310 -1.25 -13.02 8.85
C PHE A 310 -0.78 -14.42 8.44
N GLY A 311 -0.61 -15.28 9.45
CA GLY A 311 -0.23 -16.66 9.25
C GLY A 311 1.24 -16.94 8.97
N GLN A 312 2.05 -15.90 8.76
CA GLN A 312 3.50 -16.03 8.66
C GLN A 312 4.15 -16.26 10.03
N CYS A 313 5.32 -16.90 10.03
CA CYS A 313 6.10 -17.17 11.24
C CYS A 313 6.32 -15.92 12.10
N THR A 314 6.62 -14.79 11.45
CA THR A 314 6.85 -13.48 12.07
C THR A 314 5.59 -12.90 12.72
N TRP A 315 4.43 -13.05 12.08
CA TRP A 315 3.14 -12.67 12.65
C TRP A 315 2.82 -13.49 13.90
N GLY A 316 3.04 -14.81 13.85
CA GLY A 316 2.76 -15.71 14.96
C GLY A 316 3.65 -15.47 16.18
N VAL A 317 4.92 -15.14 15.95
CA VAL A 317 5.89 -14.79 17.01
C VAL A 317 5.60 -13.41 17.59
N PHE A 318 5.31 -12.40 16.76
CA PHE A 318 4.99 -11.05 17.24
C PHE A 318 3.81 -11.09 18.22
N ASN A 319 2.69 -11.71 17.82
CA ASN A 319 1.52 -11.83 18.67
C ASN A 319 1.81 -12.64 19.94
N ARG A 320 2.55 -13.74 19.82
CA ARG A 320 2.89 -14.58 20.99
C ARG A 320 3.77 -13.82 21.97
N MET A 321 4.77 -13.08 21.51
CA MET A 321 5.63 -12.27 22.37
C MET A 321 4.88 -11.13 23.07
N ALA A 322 3.95 -10.47 22.36
CA ALA A 322 3.08 -9.46 22.95
C ALA A 322 2.18 -10.08 24.04
N GLN A 323 1.59 -11.25 23.78
CA GLN A 323 0.80 -12.01 24.75
C GLN A 323 1.61 -12.37 26.01
N LEU A 324 2.86 -12.81 25.84
CA LEU A 324 3.77 -13.11 26.95
C LEU A 324 4.23 -11.86 27.71
N GLY A 325 3.86 -10.68 27.23
CA GLY A 325 4.13 -9.41 27.86
C GLY A 325 5.56 -8.91 27.67
N THR A 326 6.25 -9.43 26.65
CA THR A 326 7.58 -8.99 26.20
C THR A 326 7.50 -8.72 24.70
N PRO A 327 6.73 -7.70 24.25
CA PRO A 327 6.60 -7.38 22.84
C PRO A 327 7.97 -7.15 22.17
N ILE A 328 7.94 -7.26 20.85
CA ILE A 328 9.05 -6.97 19.96
C ILE A 328 8.58 -5.96 18.93
N GLU A 329 9.47 -5.08 18.48
CA GLU A 329 9.12 -4.14 17.41
C GLU A 329 8.95 -4.83 16.06
N TRP A 330 8.21 -4.15 15.19
CA TRP A 330 8.10 -4.55 13.79
C TRP A 330 9.37 -4.14 13.03
N PHE A 331 9.93 -5.07 12.26
CA PHE A 331 11.09 -4.87 11.40
C PHE A 331 10.64 -4.83 9.94
N SER A 332 11.15 -3.86 9.17
CA SER A 332 10.78 -3.66 7.77
C SER A 332 11.79 -4.28 6.80
N GLY A 333 11.38 -4.44 5.54
CA GLY A 333 12.23 -4.95 4.46
C GLY A 333 12.77 -6.35 4.73
N ASN A 334 14.01 -6.61 4.28
CA ASN A 334 14.66 -7.91 4.49
C ASN A 334 14.87 -8.25 5.98
N GLY A 335 15.00 -7.23 6.85
CA GLY A 335 15.07 -7.41 8.30
C GLY A 335 13.76 -7.92 8.92
N GLY A 336 12.66 -7.84 8.17
CA GLY A 336 11.36 -8.36 8.54
C GLY A 336 11.22 -9.88 8.42
N ASN A 337 12.11 -10.60 7.73
CA ASN A 337 12.01 -12.05 7.63
C ASN A 337 12.52 -12.74 8.89
N GLY A 338 11.91 -13.87 9.27
CA GLY A 338 12.16 -14.54 10.55
C GLY A 338 13.63 -14.92 10.78
N GLY A 339 14.36 -15.31 9.72
CA GLY A 339 15.78 -15.65 9.81
C GLY A 339 16.72 -14.45 9.99
N PHE A 340 16.24 -13.22 9.76
CA PHE A 340 17.00 -11.98 9.89
C PHE A 340 16.62 -11.16 11.13
N TRP A 341 15.57 -11.55 11.86
CA TRP A 341 15.15 -10.88 13.09
C TRP A 341 16.27 -10.75 14.11
N TRP A 342 17.20 -11.69 14.21
CA TRP A 342 18.31 -11.57 15.15
C TRP A 342 19.24 -10.39 14.81
N GLN A 343 19.44 -10.06 13.54
CA GLN A 343 20.25 -8.91 13.11
C GLN A 343 19.51 -7.62 13.41
N SER A 344 18.25 -7.53 12.97
CA SER A 344 17.42 -6.34 13.18
C SER A 344 17.19 -6.07 14.67
N ALA A 345 16.93 -7.10 15.47
CA ALA A 345 16.81 -6.96 16.92
C ALA A 345 18.13 -6.49 17.54
N LYS A 346 19.28 -7.03 17.11
CA LYS A 346 20.58 -6.57 17.62
C LYS A 346 20.88 -5.12 17.25
N GLU A 347 20.56 -4.69 16.03
CA GLU A 347 20.70 -3.29 15.57
C GLU A 347 19.81 -2.33 16.36
N LYS A 348 18.62 -2.79 16.76
CA LYS A 348 17.70 -2.08 17.67
C LYS A 348 18.07 -2.24 19.16
N GLY A 349 19.24 -2.81 19.41
CA GLY A 349 19.85 -2.96 20.72
C GLY A 349 19.27 -4.07 21.58
N TYR A 350 18.34 -4.91 21.10
CA TYR A 350 17.77 -6.03 21.86
C TYR A 350 18.87 -6.98 22.33
N ASN A 351 18.60 -7.66 23.44
CA ASN A 351 19.48 -8.70 23.90
C ASN A 351 19.32 -9.92 22.98
N VAL A 352 20.38 -10.22 22.22
CA VAL A 352 20.44 -11.33 21.28
C VAL A 352 21.62 -12.22 21.64
N VAL A 353 21.36 -13.51 21.87
CA VAL A 353 22.36 -14.49 22.26
C VAL A 353 22.35 -15.67 21.30
N LYS A 354 23.52 -16.20 20.93
CA LYS A 354 23.61 -17.42 20.12
C LYS A 354 23.65 -18.64 21.02
N GLY A 355 22.94 -19.70 20.67
CA GLY A 355 23.09 -21.02 21.32
C GLY A 355 22.50 -21.20 22.72
N ASN A 356 21.84 -20.18 23.28
CA ASN A 356 21.33 -20.20 24.65
C ASN A 356 19.80 -20.03 24.69
N PRO A 357 19.02 -21.13 24.55
CA PRO A 357 17.56 -21.07 24.55
C PRO A 357 17.03 -20.66 25.92
N LYS A 358 16.02 -19.78 25.92
CA LYS A 358 15.34 -19.32 27.14
C LYS A 358 13.84 -19.26 26.91
N VAL A 359 13.07 -19.78 27.87
CA VAL A 359 11.61 -19.80 27.80
C VAL A 359 11.07 -18.37 27.64
N GLY A 360 10.12 -18.21 26.71
CA GLY A 360 9.48 -16.94 26.36
C GLY A 360 10.27 -16.06 25.38
N TRP A 361 11.47 -16.47 24.97
CA TRP A 361 12.26 -15.74 23.97
C TRP A 361 11.88 -16.19 22.56
N ALA A 362 12.06 -15.30 21.58
CA ALA A 362 12.02 -15.70 20.19
C ALA A 362 13.32 -16.41 19.80
N VAL A 363 13.24 -17.34 18.86
CA VAL A 363 14.39 -18.01 18.25
C VAL A 363 14.36 -17.79 16.74
N SER A 364 15.46 -17.28 16.20
CA SER A 364 15.69 -17.00 14.79
C SER A 364 16.61 -18.07 14.21
N PHE A 365 16.08 -18.78 13.21
CA PHE A 365 16.77 -19.77 12.42
C PHE A 365 17.17 -19.13 11.10
N THR A 366 18.47 -19.02 10.85
CA THR A 366 19.01 -18.58 9.56
C THR A 366 18.59 -19.54 8.44
N GLY A 367 18.70 -19.11 7.19
CA GLY A 367 18.25 -19.91 6.04
C GLY A 367 18.83 -21.32 6.02
N GLY A 368 17.95 -22.32 5.83
CA GLY A 368 18.27 -23.75 5.82
C GLY A 368 18.45 -24.39 7.20
N LEU A 369 18.60 -23.61 8.27
CA LEU A 369 18.73 -24.15 9.63
C LEU A 369 17.40 -24.68 10.15
N ALA A 370 17.40 -25.86 10.78
CA ALA A 370 16.19 -26.47 11.33
C ALA A 370 15.07 -26.71 10.29
N GLY A 371 15.42 -26.88 9.01
CA GLY A 371 14.46 -27.00 7.91
C GLY A 371 13.77 -25.69 7.54
N SER A 372 14.33 -24.55 7.94
CA SER A 372 13.82 -23.23 7.54
C SER A 372 13.99 -22.99 6.05
N ASP A 373 13.21 -22.04 5.52
CA ASP A 373 13.35 -21.58 4.14
C ASP A 373 14.80 -21.10 3.88
N PRO A 374 15.49 -21.56 2.82
CA PRO A 374 16.86 -21.18 2.54
C PRO A 374 17.09 -19.68 2.35
N GLN A 375 16.09 -18.94 1.88
CA GLN A 375 16.17 -17.52 1.59
C GLN A 375 15.68 -16.66 2.76
N TYR A 376 14.58 -17.04 3.40
CA TYR A 376 13.89 -16.22 4.41
C TYR A 376 14.16 -16.64 5.86
N GLY A 377 14.66 -17.86 6.06
CA GLY A 377 14.82 -18.47 7.37
C GLY A 377 13.49 -18.64 8.10
N HIS A 378 13.52 -18.69 9.43
CA HIS A 378 12.33 -18.91 10.24
C HIS A 378 12.45 -18.28 11.64
N ILE A 379 11.31 -17.95 12.25
CA ILE A 379 11.24 -17.48 13.64
C ILE A 379 10.16 -18.24 14.42
N ALA A 380 10.46 -18.62 15.66
CA ALA A 380 9.53 -19.27 16.58
C ALA A 380 9.65 -18.69 18.00
N VAL A 381 8.77 -19.10 18.93
CA VAL A 381 8.91 -18.79 20.37
C VAL A 381 9.33 -20.04 21.11
N VAL A 382 10.30 -19.91 22.03
CA VAL A 382 10.73 -20.98 22.93
C VAL A 382 9.72 -21.13 24.06
N GLU A 383 9.10 -22.30 24.14
CA GLU A 383 8.00 -22.57 25.07
C GLU A 383 8.44 -23.42 26.26
N PHE A 384 9.49 -24.24 26.07
CA PHE A 384 10.11 -25.05 27.10
C PHE A 384 11.57 -25.36 26.74
N VAL A 385 12.46 -25.49 27.73
CA VAL A 385 13.85 -25.94 27.54
C VAL A 385 14.05 -27.21 28.36
N ASN A 386 14.45 -28.30 27.70
CA ASN A 386 14.71 -29.60 28.33
C ASN A 386 16.09 -29.64 28.97
N ASP A 387 16.30 -30.56 29.91
CA ASP A 387 17.57 -30.73 30.65
C ASP A 387 18.75 -31.11 29.74
N ASP A 388 18.48 -31.80 28.63
CA ASP A 388 19.49 -32.18 27.63
C ASP A 388 19.93 -31.01 26.72
N GLY A 389 19.28 -29.85 26.84
CA GLY A 389 19.52 -28.65 26.03
C GLY A 389 18.75 -28.58 24.71
N SER A 390 17.89 -29.56 24.42
CA SER A 390 16.85 -29.41 23.40
C SER A 390 15.72 -28.52 23.92
N PHE A 391 14.86 -28.02 23.04
CA PHE A 391 13.79 -27.10 23.44
C PHE A 391 12.55 -27.22 22.56
N LEU A 392 11.38 -27.00 23.17
CA LEU A 392 10.09 -26.95 22.49
C LEU A 392 9.85 -25.54 21.96
N VAL A 393 9.40 -25.43 20.72
CA VAL A 393 8.93 -24.17 20.13
C VAL A 393 7.45 -24.17 19.82
N SER A 394 6.81 -23.00 19.86
CA SER A 394 5.57 -22.74 19.13
C SER A 394 5.86 -21.84 17.92
N GLU A 395 5.28 -22.21 16.79
CA GLU A 395 5.53 -21.55 15.51
C GLU A 395 4.29 -21.59 14.62
N THR A 396 4.27 -20.73 13.62
CA THR A 396 3.24 -20.70 12.58
C THR A 396 3.93 -20.83 11.24
N ASN A 397 3.20 -21.21 10.19
CA ASN A 397 3.74 -21.42 8.85
C ASN A 397 4.69 -22.63 8.70
N VAL A 398 4.47 -23.71 9.46
CA VAL A 398 5.27 -24.95 9.36
C VAL A 398 4.43 -26.15 8.92
N VAL A 399 3.36 -26.48 9.67
CA VAL A 399 2.53 -27.66 9.36
C VAL A 399 1.39 -27.37 8.38
N SER A 400 0.96 -26.11 8.32
CA SER A 400 -0.07 -25.63 7.42
C SER A 400 0.35 -24.21 7.03
N PRO A 401 1.13 -24.08 5.94
CA PRO A 401 1.67 -22.80 5.53
C PRO A 401 0.57 -21.75 5.36
N SER A 402 0.85 -20.54 5.85
CA SER A 402 0.03 -19.33 5.70
C SER A 402 -1.39 -19.38 6.27
N SER A 403 -1.80 -20.45 6.96
CA SER A 403 -3.11 -20.53 7.62
C SER A 403 -3.16 -19.86 9.00
N GLY A 404 -2.00 -19.51 9.57
CA GLY A 404 -1.86 -19.12 10.97
C GLY A 404 -2.00 -20.27 11.96
N THR A 405 -2.12 -21.50 11.48
CA THR A 405 -2.11 -22.69 12.34
C THR A 405 -0.85 -22.69 13.17
N ARG A 406 -1.01 -22.69 14.49
CA ARG A 406 0.10 -22.78 15.41
C ARG A 406 0.43 -24.25 15.67
N SER A 407 1.67 -24.61 15.42
CA SER A 407 2.23 -25.94 15.65
C SER A 407 3.37 -25.90 16.64
N TRP A 408 3.81 -27.08 17.04
CA TRP A 408 4.85 -27.30 18.03
C TRP A 408 5.84 -28.34 17.52
N ARG A 409 7.12 -28.14 17.82
CA ARG A 409 8.13 -29.18 17.62
C ARG A 409 9.31 -28.99 18.57
N VAL A 410 10.05 -30.08 18.75
CA VAL A 410 11.29 -30.07 19.55
C VAL A 410 12.49 -29.83 18.64
N ILE A 411 13.34 -28.91 19.04
CA ILE A 411 14.60 -28.57 18.37
C ILE A 411 15.75 -29.14 19.19
N ASN A 412 16.63 -29.91 18.54
CA ASN A 412 17.76 -30.55 19.22
C ASN A 412 18.84 -29.55 19.63
N LYS A 413 19.68 -29.95 20.60
CA LYS A 413 20.78 -29.13 21.14
C LYS A 413 21.76 -28.63 20.07
N ALA A 414 22.11 -29.48 19.09
CA ALA A 414 23.07 -29.12 18.04
C ALA A 414 22.54 -27.98 17.14
N THR A 415 21.24 -27.98 16.87
CA THR A 415 20.55 -26.92 16.14
C THR A 415 20.41 -25.67 17.02
N ALA A 416 20.13 -25.85 18.32
CA ALA A 416 20.08 -24.76 19.29
C ALA A 416 21.36 -23.91 19.25
N GLN A 417 22.53 -24.55 19.27
CA GLN A 417 23.84 -23.90 19.24
C GLN A 417 24.10 -23.02 18.00
N GLN A 418 23.36 -23.26 16.92
CA GLN A 418 23.49 -22.51 15.66
C GLN A 418 22.48 -21.37 15.55
N ALA A 419 21.38 -21.42 16.31
CA ALA A 419 20.31 -20.44 16.28
C ALA A 419 20.59 -19.22 17.18
N TYR A 420 19.85 -18.13 16.91
CA TYR A 420 19.93 -16.88 17.67
C TYR A 420 18.64 -16.66 18.46
N PHE A 421 18.77 -16.30 19.73
CA PHE A 421 17.65 -16.12 20.65
C PHE A 421 17.53 -14.64 21.03
N ILE A 422 16.30 -14.13 20.98
CA ILE A 422 15.99 -12.70 21.10
C ILE A 422 15.09 -12.50 22.32
N GLN A 423 15.54 -11.67 23.25
CA GLN A 423 14.73 -11.26 24.41
C GLN A 423 13.81 -10.09 24.03
N GLY A 424 12.49 -10.27 24.13
CA GLY A 424 11.54 -9.17 24.03
C GLY A 424 11.68 -8.15 25.16
N ARG A 425 11.04 -6.98 25.01
CA ARG A 425 11.14 -5.86 25.97
C ARG A 425 9.76 -5.44 26.44
N LYS A 426 9.70 -4.84 27.62
CA LYS A 426 8.46 -4.29 28.19
C LYS A 426 8.30 -2.84 27.82
#